data_AF-A0A4Y7U5A6-F1
#
_entry.id   AF-A0A4Y7U5A6-F1
#
_cell.length_a   1.000
_cell.length_b   1.000
_cell.length_c   1.000
_cell.angle_alpha   90.00
_cell.angle_beta   90.00
_cell.angle_gamma   90.00
#
_symmetry.space_group_name_H-M   'P 1'
#
loop_
_entity.id
_entity.type
_entity.pdbx_description
1 polymer ?
#
loop_
_entity_poly.entity_id
_entity_poly.type
_entity_poly.pdbx_seq_one_letter_code
_entity_poly.pdbx_strand_id
1 'polypeptide(L)'
;NLYVLPSLNIKYGLQENSNIRFAAGKTYTRPVIMESYPIEYINADGTSTKGNPFLTNSDNYNIDLKYELFPTAKEIFVVGLFGKKIDQPIERTFISNAANSTITTYLNSDNAVLYGAEIE
;
A
#
# COMPACT_ATOMS: atom_id res chain seq x y z
N ASN A 1 -7.40 20.74 -0.33
CA ASN A 1 -7.39 19.85 0.85
C ASN A 1 -6.02 19.82 1.48
N LEU A 2 -5.95 20.03 2.79
CA LEU A 2 -4.73 19.89 3.58
C LEU A 2 -4.57 18.43 4.00
N TYR A 3 -3.40 17.83 3.71
CA TYR A 3 -3.05 16.49 4.18
C TYR A 3 -2.15 16.61 5.41
N VAL A 4 -2.55 16.00 6.52
CA VAL A 4 -1.73 15.90 7.73
C VAL A 4 -1.26 14.46 7.85
N LEU A 5 0.06 14.27 7.75
CA LEU A 5 0.72 12.95 7.63
C LEU A 5 1.74 12.77 8.75
N PRO A 6 1.29 12.53 10.00
CA PRO A 6 2.21 12.35 11.11
C PRO A 6 3.02 11.05 10.92
N SER A 7 4.27 11.10 11.36
CA SER A 7 5.17 9.95 11.37
C SER A 7 6.03 9.96 12.63
N LEU A 8 6.35 8.75 13.11
CA LEU A 8 7.16 8.50 14.28
C LEU A 8 8.11 7.35 13.96
N ASN A 9 9.39 7.57 14.25
CA ASN A 9 10.42 6.55 14.12
C ASN A 9 11.26 6.54 15.41
N ILE A 10 11.35 5.39 16.05
CA ILE A 10 12.07 5.18 17.29
C ILE A 10 13.07 4.04 17.08
N LYS A 11 14.31 4.28 17.47
CA LYS A 11 15.35 3.26 17.58
C LYS A 11 15.80 3.17 19.03
N TYR A 12 15.82 1.96 19.56
CA TYR A 12 16.29 1.66 20.90
C TYR A 12 17.42 0.63 20.83
N GLY A 13 18.59 0.95 21.40
CA GLY A 13 19.69 0.01 21.54
C GLY A 13 19.41 -0.94 22.70
N LEU A 14 19.13 -2.21 22.41
CA LEU A 14 18.80 -3.20 23.42
C LEU A 14 20.07 -3.71 24.13
N GLN A 15 21.12 -3.95 23.34
CA GLN A 15 22.48 -4.31 23.79
C GLN A 15 23.51 -3.64 22.86
N GLU A 16 24.80 -3.81 23.12
CA GLU A 16 25.87 -3.26 22.27
C GLU A 16 25.80 -3.74 20.81
N ASN A 17 25.25 -4.93 20.59
CA ASN A 17 25.16 -5.59 19.28
C ASN A 17 23.72 -5.78 18.78
N SER A 18 22.72 -5.12 19.37
CA SER A 18 21.33 -5.27 18.93
C SER A 18 20.46 -4.03 19.12
N ASN A 19 19.51 -3.85 18.20
CA ASN A 19 18.55 -2.76 18.23
C ASN A 19 17.12 -3.27 18.07
N ILE A 20 16.18 -2.54 18.66
CA ILE A 20 14.77 -2.59 18.32
C ILE A 20 14.42 -1.29 17.60
N ARG A 21 13.69 -1.39 16.49
CA ARG A 21 13.15 -0.25 15.76
C ARG A 21 11.65 -0.35 15.68
N PHE A 22 10.99 0.76 15.99
CA PHE A 22 9.56 0.92 15.82
C PHE A 22 9.31 2.10 14.88
N ALA A 23 8.44 1.91 13.90
CA ALA A 23 7.98 2.98 13.02
C ALA A 23 6.46 2.95 12.94
N ALA A 24 5.85 4.12 12.92
CA ALA A 24 4.44 4.28 12.64
C ALA A 24 4.19 5.58 11.88
N GLY A 25 3.21 5.59 10.98
CA GLY A 25 2.88 6.81 10.26
C GLY A 25 1.73 6.68 9.29
N LYS A 26 1.21 7.84 8.89
CA LYS A 26 0.16 7.98 7.87
C LYS A 26 0.77 8.42 6.54
N THR A 27 0.40 7.74 5.46
CA THR A 27 0.68 8.13 4.07
C THR A 27 -0.62 8.12 3.27
N TYR A 28 -0.59 8.52 2.00
CA TYR A 28 -1.75 8.43 1.11
C TYR A 28 -1.32 7.88 -0.26
N THR A 29 -2.25 7.22 -0.95
CA THR A 29 -2.09 6.71 -2.31
C THR A 29 -2.99 7.50 -3.24
N ARG A 30 -2.43 8.04 -4.32
CA ARG A 30 -3.22 8.67 -5.39
C ARG A 30 -3.54 7.66 -6.47
N PRO A 31 -4.75 7.72 -7.06
CA PRO A 31 -5.02 7.01 -8.30
C PRO A 31 -4.00 7.40 -9.37
N VAL A 32 -3.51 6.42 -10.11
CA VAL A 32 -2.70 6.74 -11.29
C VAL A 32 -3.59 7.33 -12.39
N ILE A 33 -2.97 7.96 -13.39
CA ILE A 33 -3.71 8.62 -14.48
C ILE A 33 -4.67 7.64 -15.17
N MET A 34 -4.21 6.41 -15.45
CA MET A 34 -5.03 5.38 -16.10
C MET A 34 -6.21 4.89 -15.25
N GLU A 35 -6.11 4.99 -13.92
CA GLU A 35 -7.20 4.62 -13.01
C GLU A 35 -8.25 5.73 -12.90
N SER A 36 -7.86 6.99 -13.06
CA SER A 36 -8.73 8.16 -12.84
C SER A 36 -9.32 8.75 -14.12
N TYR A 37 -8.66 8.61 -15.28
CA TYR A 37 -9.17 9.18 -16.52
C TYR A 37 -10.32 8.34 -17.09
N PRO A 38 -11.48 8.94 -17.44
CA PRO A 38 -12.65 8.24 -17.96
C PRO A 38 -12.49 7.82 -19.44
N ILE A 39 -11.29 7.42 -19.85
CA ILE A 39 -10.97 6.93 -21.19
C ILE A 39 -11.07 5.41 -21.16
N GLU A 40 -11.77 4.86 -22.14
CA GLU A 40 -11.82 3.42 -22.38
C GLU A 40 -10.71 3.01 -23.35
N TYR A 41 -9.89 2.05 -22.95
CA TYR A 41 -8.80 1.50 -23.75
C TYR A 41 -9.06 0.01 -24.01
N ILE A 42 -8.90 -0.40 -25.27
CA ILE A 42 -8.98 -1.81 -25.68
C ILE A 42 -7.58 -2.38 -25.66
N ASN A 43 -7.36 -3.36 -24.79
CA ASN A 43 -6.10 -4.08 -24.66
C ASN A 43 -5.88 -5.00 -25.88
N ALA A 44 -4.63 -5.39 -26.11
CA ALA A 44 -4.27 -6.29 -27.22
C ALA A 44 -4.93 -7.68 -27.12
N ASP A 45 -5.34 -8.09 -25.92
CA ASP A 45 -6.07 -9.34 -25.66
C ASP A 45 -7.59 -9.23 -25.89
N GLY A 46 -8.07 -8.08 -26.37
CA GLY A 46 -9.49 -7.82 -26.64
C GLY A 46 -10.31 -7.43 -25.42
N THR A 47 -9.71 -7.35 -24.23
CA THR A 47 -10.39 -6.82 -23.04
C THR A 47 -10.45 -5.30 -23.07
N SER A 48 -11.44 -4.73 -22.38
CA SER A 48 -11.57 -3.27 -22.24
C SER A 48 -11.29 -2.84 -20.81
N THR A 49 -10.56 -1.73 -20.64
CA THR A 49 -10.32 -1.07 -19.36
C THR A 49 -10.77 0.38 -19.43
N LYS A 50 -11.46 0.85 -18.40
CA LYS A 50 -11.91 2.24 -18.28
C LYS A 50 -11.63 2.79 -16.89
N GLY A 51 -10.97 3.94 -16.82
CA GLY A 51 -10.74 4.63 -15.55
C GLY A 51 -12.02 5.23 -14.97
N ASN A 52 -11.96 5.57 -13.68
CA ASN A 52 -13.06 6.10 -12.90
C ASN A 52 -12.68 7.49 -12.31
N PRO A 53 -13.28 8.59 -12.79
CA PRO A 53 -12.96 9.94 -12.32
C PRO A 53 -13.49 10.23 -10.91
N PHE A 54 -14.27 9.32 -10.33
CA PHE A 54 -14.82 9.44 -8.98
C PHE A 54 -13.91 8.80 -7.91
N LEU A 55 -12.75 8.27 -8.28
CA LEU A 55 -11.80 7.72 -7.30
C LEU A 55 -11.32 8.79 -6.32
N THR A 56 -11.22 8.39 -5.07
CA THR A 56 -10.60 9.18 -4.00
C THR A 56 -9.22 8.63 -3.68
N ASN A 57 -8.39 9.46 -3.05
CA ASN A 57 -7.10 9.02 -2.55
C ASN A 57 -7.30 8.06 -1.38
N SER A 58 -6.53 6.97 -1.35
CA SER A 58 -6.50 6.07 -0.20
C SER A 58 -5.65 6.66 0.93
N ASP A 59 -6.07 6.49 2.16
CA ASP A 59 -5.26 6.80 3.34
C ASP A 59 -4.62 5.50 3.87
N ASN A 60 -3.31 5.51 4.09
CA ASN A 60 -2.57 4.34 4.55
C ASN A 60 -1.99 4.58 5.95
N TYR A 61 -2.34 3.73 6.91
CA TYR A 61 -1.76 3.70 8.24
C TYR A 61 -0.77 2.53 8.32
N ASN A 62 0.45 2.81 8.74
CA ASN A 62 1.56 1.87 8.70
C ASN A 62 2.14 1.73 10.11
N ILE A 63 2.44 0.50 10.51
CA ILE A 63 3.13 0.16 11.75
C ILE A 63 4.16 -0.93 11.42
N ASP A 64 5.39 -0.73 11.87
CA ASP A 64 6.51 -1.63 11.67
C ASP A 64 7.30 -1.82 12.97
N LEU A 65 7.71 -3.05 13.25
CA LEU A 65 8.58 -3.41 14.36
C LEU A 65 9.72 -4.28 13.82
N LYS A 66 10.97 -3.89 14.04
CA LYS A 66 12.15 -4.63 13.59
C LYS A 66 13.11 -4.88 14.74
N TYR A 67 13.68 -6.08 14.78
CA TYR A 67 14.82 -6.44 15.61
C TYR A 67 16.04 -6.61 14.72
N GLU A 68 17.13 -5.91 15.04
CA GLU A 68 18.40 -5.97 14.32
C GLU A 68 19.47 -6.55 15.26
N LEU A 69 20.18 -7.58 14.81
CA LEU A 69 21.32 -8.19 15.49
C LEU A 69 22.57 -8.01 14.64
N PHE A 70 23.69 -7.67 15.26
CA PHE A 70 24.98 -7.46 14.63
C PHE A 70 26.01 -8.43 15.24
N PRO A 71 26.05 -9.72 14.80
CA PRO A 71 26.94 -10.73 15.40
C PRO A 71 28.41 -10.33 15.32
N THR A 72 28.80 -9.69 14.22
CA THR A 72 30.12 -9.09 14.01
C THR A 72 29.95 -7.71 13.39
N ALA A 73 31.03 -6.94 13.28
CA ALA A 73 31.01 -5.61 12.65
C ALA A 73 30.67 -5.64 11.14
N LYS A 74 30.56 -6.82 10.51
CA LYS A 74 30.30 -6.99 9.08
C LYS A 74 29.02 -7.78 8.77
N GLU A 75 28.34 -8.28 9.79
CA GLU A 75 27.16 -9.12 9.65
C GLU A 75 25.96 -8.45 10.29
N ILE A 76 24.79 -8.65 9.68
CA ILE A 76 23.52 -8.20 10.21
C ILE A 76 22.50 -9.31 10.00
N PHE A 77 21.66 -9.51 11.01
CA PHE A 77 20.47 -10.34 10.91
C PHE A 77 19.27 -9.51 11.37
N VAL A 78 18.22 -9.46 10.57
CA VAL A 78 17.04 -8.63 10.84
C VAL A 78 15.80 -9.50 10.78
N VAL A 79 14.93 -9.33 11.78
CA VAL A 79 13.57 -9.88 11.75
C VAL A 79 12.60 -8.73 11.92
N GLY A 80 11.63 -8.63 11.02
CA GLY A 80 10.63 -7.57 10.99
C GLY A 80 9.21 -8.11 11.03
N LEU A 81 8.33 -7.38 11.66
CA LEU A 81 6.88 -7.50 11.57
C LEU A 81 6.32 -6.18 11.07
N PHE A 82 5.30 -6.24 10.21
CA PHE A 82 4.64 -5.05 9.70
C PHE A 82 3.12 -5.24 9.61
N GLY A 83 2.40 -4.13 9.69
CA GLY A 83 0.96 -4.04 9.54
C GLY A 83 0.56 -2.74 8.86
N LYS A 84 -0.41 -2.83 7.95
CA LYS A 84 -0.96 -1.71 7.20
C LYS A 84 -2.48 -1.79 7.18
N LYS A 85 -3.14 -0.67 7.50
CA LYS A 85 -4.56 -0.44 7.24
C LYS A 85 -4.68 0.57 6.11
N ILE A 86 -5.43 0.23 5.07
CA ILE A 86 -5.69 1.10 3.92
C ILE A 86 -7.16 1.44 3.94
N ASP A 87 -7.47 2.72 4.09
CA ASP A 87 -8.83 3.25 4.01
C ASP A 87 -9.07 3.71 2.57
N GLN A 88 -10.22 3.35 2.00
CA GLN A 88 -10.54 3.60 0.59
C GLN A 88 -9.49 3.06 -0.41
N PRO A 89 -9.05 1.79 -0.30
CA PRO A 89 -8.12 1.21 -1.27
C PRO A 89 -8.74 1.25 -2.68
N ILE A 90 -7.92 1.62 -3.67
CA ILE A 90 -8.31 1.58 -5.08
C ILE A 90 -8.17 0.14 -5.57
N GLU A 91 -9.27 -0.47 -5.99
CA GLU A 91 -9.33 -1.87 -6.41
C GLU A 91 -9.89 -1.99 -7.83
N ARG A 92 -9.42 -3.02 -8.53
CA ARG A 92 -9.89 -3.35 -9.87
C ARG A 92 -11.19 -4.16 -9.79
N THR A 93 -12.19 -3.76 -10.56
CA THR A 93 -13.51 -4.40 -10.62
C THR A 93 -14.00 -4.49 -12.06
N PHE A 94 -15.22 -4.99 -12.26
CA PHE A 94 -15.86 -5.11 -13.57
C PHE A 94 -17.23 -4.44 -13.58
N ILE A 95 -17.55 -3.77 -14.68
CA ILE A 95 -18.89 -3.29 -14.99
C ILE A 95 -19.40 -3.94 -16.27
N SER A 96 -20.72 -4.15 -16.35
CA SER A 96 -21.37 -4.72 -17.53
C SER A 96 -21.37 -3.71 -18.68
N ASN A 97 -21.17 -4.21 -19.90
CA ASN A 97 -21.33 -3.48 -21.15
C ASN A 97 -22.49 -4.08 -21.97
N ALA A 98 -23.12 -3.26 -22.81
CA ALA A 98 -24.29 -3.59 -23.63
C ALA A 98 -24.10 -4.82 -24.56
N ALA A 99 -22.85 -5.21 -24.84
CA ALA A 99 -22.50 -6.36 -25.67
C ALA A 99 -22.34 -7.69 -24.91
N ASN A 100 -22.93 -7.84 -23.71
CA ASN A 100 -22.70 -8.99 -22.82
C ASN A 100 -21.21 -9.20 -22.49
N SER A 101 -20.44 -8.11 -22.47
CA SER A 101 -19.01 -8.10 -22.16
C SER A 101 -18.78 -7.31 -20.87
N THR A 102 -17.62 -7.50 -20.26
CA THR A 102 -17.20 -6.78 -19.04
C THR A 102 -16.13 -5.76 -19.37
N ILE A 103 -16.27 -4.55 -18.85
CA ILE A 103 -15.21 -3.54 -18.84
C ILE A 103 -14.54 -3.59 -17.47
N THR A 104 -13.22 -3.71 -17.47
CA THR A 104 -12.40 -3.58 -16.26
C THR A 104 -12.40 -2.11 -15.84
N THR A 105 -12.70 -1.83 -14.58
CA THR A 105 -12.66 -0.47 -14.03
C THR A 105 -12.12 -0.48 -12.60
N TYR A 106 -12.19 0.66 -11.91
CA TYR A 106 -11.63 0.85 -10.59
C TYR A 106 -12.65 1.46 -9.64
N LEU A 107 -12.64 1.04 -8.37
CA LEU A 107 -13.44 1.64 -7.30
C LEU A 107 -12.64 1.74 -6.00
N ASN A 108 -13.10 2.57 -5.07
CA ASN A 108 -12.61 2.56 -3.70
C ASN A 108 -13.46 1.58 -2.88
N SER A 109 -12.85 0.51 -2.35
CA SER A 109 -13.49 -0.37 -1.37
C SER A 109 -13.46 0.26 0.02
N ASP A 110 -14.12 -0.32 1.03
CA ASP A 110 -14.20 0.32 2.35
C ASP A 110 -12.83 0.39 3.05
N ASN A 111 -12.23 -0.77 3.33
CA ASN A 111 -10.94 -0.88 4.00
C ASN A 111 -10.22 -2.16 3.55
N ALA A 112 -8.89 -2.15 3.57
CA ALA A 112 -8.05 -3.34 3.46
C ALA A 112 -7.03 -3.39 4.60
N VAL A 113 -6.71 -4.60 5.08
CA VAL A 113 -5.69 -4.83 6.11
C VAL A 113 -4.66 -5.81 5.56
N LEU A 114 -3.39 -5.44 5.65
CA LEU A 114 -2.25 -6.27 5.28
C LEU A 114 -1.31 -6.36 6.48
N TYR A 115 -0.76 -7.54 6.74
CA TYR A 115 0.29 -7.74 7.75
C TYR A 115 1.22 -8.87 7.32
N GLY A 116 2.43 -8.86 7.85
CA GLY A 116 3.42 -9.85 7.48
C GLY A 116 4.67 -9.80 8.34
N ALA A 117 5.62 -10.65 7.98
CA ALA A 117 6.94 -10.76 8.60
C ALA A 117 8.00 -10.83 7.51
N GLU A 118 9.19 -10.29 7.80
CA GLU A 118 10.34 -10.24 6.90
C GLU A 118 11.60 -10.70 7.66
N ILE A 119 12.52 -11.36 6.96
CA ILE A 119 13.81 -11.79 7.50
C ILE A 119 14.89 -11.47 6.48
N GLU A 120 15.99 -10.85 6.92
CA GLU A 120 17.17 -10.49 6.12
C GLU A 120 18.47 -10.88 6.84
#